data_AF-A0A4R0PJL6-F1
#
_entry.id   AF-A0A4R0PJL6-F1
#
_cell.length_a   1.000
_cell.length_b   1.000
_cell.length_c   1.000
_cell.angle_alpha   90.00
_cell.angle_beta   90.00
_cell.angle_gamma   90.00
#
_symmetry.space_group_name_H-M   'P 1'
#
loop_
_entity.id
_entity.type
_entity.pdbx_description
1 polymer ?
#
loop_
_entity_poly.entity_id
_entity_poly.type
_entity_poly.pdbx_seq_one_letter_code
_entity_poly.pdbx_strand_id
1 'polypeptide(L)'
;MHTHLLKKTFVLGLLITISINSWAQKQNTFIIGAESFELNGKPNVIRCGEMHFARIPEADWKQRLQMAKVMGLNKVCAYLFWNIHEK
;
A
#
# COMPACT_ATOMS: atom_id res chain seq x y z
N MET A 1 -10.59 -47.62 -13.51
CA MET A 1 -10.83 -46.29 -14.11
C MET A 1 -11.56 -45.29 -13.22
N HIS A 2 -12.39 -45.69 -12.24
CA HIS A 2 -13.19 -44.76 -11.41
C HIS A 2 -12.40 -43.92 -10.37
N THR A 3 -11.25 -44.40 -9.88
CA THR A 3 -10.48 -43.75 -8.81
C THR A 3 -9.71 -42.50 -9.26
N HIS A 4 -9.34 -42.41 -10.54
CA HIS A 4 -8.71 -41.23 -11.11
C HIS A 4 -9.70 -40.07 -11.34
N LEU A 5 -10.99 -40.38 -11.49
CA LEU A 5 -12.05 -39.38 -11.69
C LEU A 5 -12.39 -38.65 -10.38
N LEU A 6 -12.49 -39.38 -9.26
CA LEU A 6 -12.69 -38.78 -7.93
C LEU A 6 -11.52 -37.88 -7.48
N LYS A 7 -10.27 -38.24 -7.81
CA LYS A 7 -9.11 -37.39 -7.49
C LYS A 7 -9.10 -36.09 -8.29
N LYS A 8 -9.52 -36.14 -9.56
CA LYS A 8 -9.62 -34.95 -10.44
C LYS A 8 -10.72 -33.99 -9.99
N THR A 9 -11.87 -34.49 -9.53
CA THR A 9 -12.94 -33.63 -9.00
C THR A 9 -12.56 -32.95 -7.69
N PHE A 10 -11.80 -33.63 -6.82
CA PHE A 10 -11.30 -33.04 -5.57
C PHE A 10 -10.28 -31.92 -5.80
N VAL A 11 -9.33 -32.12 -6.73
CA VAL A 11 -8.33 -31.10 -7.11
C VAL A 11 -9.00 -29.89 -7.79
N LEU A 12 -10.03 -30.12 -8.61
CA LEU A 12 -10.78 -29.04 -9.27
C LEU A 12 -11.60 -28.22 -8.25
N GLY A 13 -12.21 -28.87 -7.24
CA GLY A 13 -12.88 -28.19 -6.14
C GLY A 13 -11.94 -27.32 -5.31
N LEU A 14 -10.73 -27.82 -5.02
CA LEU A 14 -9.71 -27.05 -4.30
C LEU A 14 -9.25 -25.81 -5.09
N LEU A 15 -9.04 -25.94 -6.40
CA LEU A 15 -8.67 -24.82 -7.29
C LEU A 15 -9.77 -23.75 -7.41
N ILE A 16 -11.04 -24.16 -7.38
CA ILE A 16 -12.18 -23.24 -7.37
C ILE A 16 -12.22 -22.43 -6.07
N THR A 17 -11.94 -23.04 -4.91
CA THR A 17 -11.91 -22.33 -3.62
C THR A 17 -10.78 -21.31 -3.47
N ILE A 18 -9.66 -21.50 -4.17
CA ILE A 18 -8.55 -20.53 -4.18
C ILE A 18 -8.90 -19.30 -5.03
N SER A 19 -9.69 -19.49 -6.10
CA SER A 19 -10.05 -18.42 -7.05
C SER A 19 -11.02 -17.38 -6.46
N ILE A 20 -12.00 -17.81 -5.64
CA ILE A 20 -13.01 -16.89 -5.05
C ILE A 20 -12.42 -15.87 -4.07
N ASN A 21 -11.33 -16.19 -3.36
CA ASN A 21 -10.70 -15.25 -2.41
C ASN A 21 -9.89 -14.13 -3.10
N SER A 22 -9.64 -14.24 -4.40
CA SER A 22 -8.77 -13.30 -5.12
C SER A 22 -9.52 -12.07 -5.67
N TRP A 23 -10.85 -12.02 -5.53
CA TRP A 23 -11.71 -10.99 -6.14
C TRP A 23 -12.16 -9.90 -5.17
N ALA A 24 -11.73 -9.94 -3.91
CA ALA A 24 -11.89 -8.80 -3.01
C ALA A 24 -10.93 -7.69 -3.47
N GLN A 25 -11.42 -6.76 -4.29
CA GLN A 25 -10.64 -5.59 -4.67
C GLN A 25 -10.22 -4.85 -3.40
N LYS A 26 -8.91 -4.66 -3.24
CA LYS A 26 -8.34 -3.82 -2.20
C LYS A 26 -8.86 -2.40 -2.42
N GLN A 27 -9.88 -1.99 -1.69
CA GLN A 27 -10.34 -0.60 -1.67
C GLN A 27 -9.15 0.28 -1.28
N ASN A 28 -8.79 1.24 -2.13
CA ASN A 28 -7.79 2.27 -1.87
C ASN A 28 -8.51 3.57 -1.51
N THR A 29 -9.15 3.58 -0.34
CA THR A 29 -9.94 4.73 0.12
C THR A 29 -9.22 5.41 1.28
N PHE A 30 -9.26 6.74 1.30
CA PHE A 30 -8.86 7.54 2.44
C PHE A 30 -10.02 8.45 2.81
N ILE A 31 -10.52 8.33 4.04
CA ILE A 31 -11.68 9.07 4.53
C ILE A 31 -11.24 9.88 5.75
N ILE A 32 -11.68 11.14 5.80
CA ILE A 32 -11.59 11.97 7.00
C ILE A 32 -12.88 11.72 7.78
N GLY A 33 -12.85 10.74 8.68
CA GLY A 33 -13.98 10.42 9.54
C GLY A 33 -14.14 11.46 10.66
N ALA A 34 -15.27 11.40 11.36
CA ALA A 34 -15.54 12.29 12.49
C ALA A 34 -14.56 12.06 13.67
N GLU A 35 -14.14 10.83 13.89
CA GLU A 35 -13.29 10.44 15.02
C GLU A 35 -11.85 10.09 14.61
N SER A 36 -11.64 9.64 13.37
CA SER A 36 -10.32 9.22 12.91
C SER A 36 -10.18 9.35 11.39
N PHE A 37 -8.93 9.40 10.93
CA PHE A 37 -8.64 9.13 9.52
C PHE A 37 -8.78 7.64 9.27
N GLU A 38 -9.42 7.27 8.17
CA GLU A 38 -9.58 5.87 7.78
C GLU A 38 -8.82 5.60 6.49
N LEU A 39 -8.02 4.54 6.49
CA LEU A 39 -7.36 4.03 5.30
C LEU A 39 -7.91 2.63 5.01
N ASN A 40 -8.61 2.49 3.90
CA ASN A 40 -9.22 1.23 3.45
C ASN A 40 -10.21 0.67 4.50
N GLY A 41 -11.06 1.54 5.04
CA GLY A 41 -12.09 1.21 6.04
C GLY A 41 -11.55 0.87 7.44
N LYS A 42 -10.28 1.18 7.73
CA LYS A 42 -9.65 0.95 9.04
C LYS A 42 -9.11 2.26 9.61
N PRO A 43 -9.30 2.53 10.92
CA PRO A 43 -8.68 3.68 11.57
C PRO A 43 -7.17 3.71 11.36
N ASN A 44 -6.65 4.89 11.04
CA ASN A 44 -5.26 5.14 10.69
C ASN A 44 -4.74 6.40 11.39
N VAL A 45 -3.68 6.23 12.19
CA VAL A 45 -2.95 7.36 12.75
C VAL A 45 -1.87 7.79 11.77
N ILE A 46 -1.95 9.03 11.27
CA ILE A 46 -0.92 9.61 10.41
C ILE A 46 0.31 9.95 11.25
N ARG A 47 1.46 9.38 10.90
CA ARG A 47 2.77 9.70 11.48
C ARG A 47 3.64 10.20 10.33
N CYS A 48 3.72 11.52 10.19
CA CYS A 48 4.43 12.18 9.09
C CYS A 48 5.81 12.69 9.53
N GLY A 49 6.75 12.69 8.60
CA GLY A 49 7.97 13.49 8.67
C GLY A 49 8.09 14.35 7.40
N GLU A 50 8.76 15.49 7.52
CA GLU A 50 8.99 16.40 6.39
C GLU A 50 10.25 16.02 5.61
N MET A 51 10.16 16.00 4.28
CA MET A 51 11.28 15.75 3.40
C MET A 51 11.20 16.62 2.15
N HIS A 52 12.23 17.45 1.94
CA HIS A 52 12.35 18.31 0.77
C HIS A 52 13.24 17.65 -0.27
N PHE A 53 12.63 17.04 -1.29
CA PHE A 53 13.37 16.31 -2.33
C PHE A 53 14.43 17.20 -3.01
N ALA A 54 14.13 18.48 -3.23
CA ALA A 54 15.06 19.44 -3.85
C ALA A 54 16.34 19.69 -3.03
N ARG A 55 16.37 19.31 -1.74
CA ARG A 55 17.52 19.49 -0.84
C ARG A 55 18.30 18.20 -0.61
N ILE A 56 17.93 17.10 -1.28
CA ILE A 56 18.52 15.78 -1.09
C ILE A 56 18.94 15.27 -2.48
N PRO A 57 20.19 14.78 -2.65
CA PRO A 57 20.59 14.13 -3.90
C PRO A 57 19.59 13.03 -4.30
N GLU A 58 19.22 12.95 -5.57
CA GLU A 58 18.21 12.01 -6.06
C GLU A 58 18.53 10.55 -5.68
N ALA A 59 19.81 10.17 -5.76
CA ALA A 59 20.30 8.85 -5.39
C ALA A 59 19.97 8.47 -3.92
N ASP A 60 19.82 9.45 -3.03
CA ASP A 60 19.58 9.23 -1.61
C ASP A 60 18.09 9.15 -1.25
N TRP A 61 17.15 9.54 -2.12
CA TRP A 61 15.72 9.63 -1.79
C TRP A 61 15.16 8.31 -1.25
N LYS A 62 15.51 7.19 -1.91
CA LYS A 62 15.07 5.86 -1.48
C LYS A 62 15.56 5.53 -0.08
N GLN A 63 16.82 5.81 0.23
CA GLN A 63 17.39 5.57 1.56
C GLN A 63 16.67 6.42 2.61
N ARG A 64 16.40 7.71 2.33
CA ARG A 64 15.69 8.60 3.26
C ARG A 64 14.27 8.12 3.55
N LEU A 65 13.54 7.64 2.54
CA LEU A 65 12.22 7.03 2.71
C LEU A 65 12.28 5.74 3.55
N GLN A 66 13.31 4.91 3.34
CA GLN A 66 13.53 3.71 4.16
C GLN A 66 13.80 4.06 5.62
N MET A 67 14.65 5.06 5.87
CA MET A 67 14.93 5.58 7.22
C MET A 67 13.66 6.09 7.91
N ALA A 68 12.85 6.90 7.22
CA ALA A 68 11.57 7.37 7.74
C ALA A 68 10.65 6.20 8.13
N LYS A 69 10.58 5.15 7.29
CA LYS A 69 9.78 3.97 7.57
C LYS A 69 10.28 3.18 8.79
N VAL A 70 11.59 3.00 8.97
CA VAL A 70 12.13 2.31 10.16
C VAL A 70 11.97 3.13 11.44
N MET A 71 11.86 4.46 11.34
CA MET A 71 11.47 5.31 12.47
C MET A 71 9.98 5.22 12.83
N GLY A 72 9.18 4.43 12.10
CA GLY A 72 7.75 4.24 12.36
C GLY A 72 6.85 5.27 11.65
N LEU A 73 7.39 6.08 10.75
CA LEU A 73 6.61 6.99 9.93
C LEU A 73 5.87 6.22 8.82
N ASN A 74 4.67 6.69 8.49
CA ASN A 74 3.82 6.06 7.48
C ASN A 74 3.38 7.02 6.36
N LYS A 75 3.77 8.30 6.46
CA LYS A 75 3.57 9.34 5.45
C LYS A 75 4.80 10.26 5.41
N VAL A 76 4.99 10.92 4.28
CA VAL A 76 6.02 11.96 4.11
C VAL A 76 5.35 13.21 3.56
N CYS A 77 5.69 14.33 4.16
CA CYS A 77 5.19 15.64 3.84
C CYS A 77 6.29 16.32 3.00
N ALA A 78 5.95 16.84 1.82
CA ALA A 78 6.92 17.40 0.89
C ALA A 78 6.38 18.65 0.20
N TYR A 79 7.25 19.65 0.01
CA TYR A 79 6.95 20.81 -0.82
C TYR A 79 7.46 20.63 -2.24
N LEU A 80 6.70 21.19 -3.19
CA LEU A 80 7.16 21.46 -4.55
C LEU A 80 7.67 22.91 -4.59
N PHE A 81 8.94 23.09 -4.97
CA PHE A 81 9.57 24.40 -5.01
C PHE A 81 9.39 25.02 -6.40
N TRP A 82 8.36 25.85 -6.55
CA TRP A 82 7.92 26.40 -7.85
C TRP A 82 9.05 27.07 -8.64
N ASN A 83 9.91 27.85 -7.97
CA ASN A 83 11.05 28.55 -8.56
C ASN A 83 12.12 27.64 -9.19
N ILE A 84 12.07 26.33 -8.93
CA ILE A 84 12.93 25.34 -9.57
C ILE A 84 12.30 24.80 -10.87
N HIS A 85 10.97 24.88 -10.98
CA HIS A 85 10.20 24.29 -12.07
C HIS A 85 9.72 25.31 -13.12
N GLU A 86 9.47 26.55 -12.73
CA GLU A 86 9.10 27.65 -13.63
C GLU A 86 10.15 28.77 -13.54
N LYS A 87 10.52 29.33 -14.70
CA LYS A 87 11.48 30.44 -14.86
C LYS A 87 10.80 31.66 -15.44
#